data_AF-A0A345QRV9-F1
#
_entry.id   AF-A0A345QRV9-F1
#
_cell.length_a   1.000
_cell.length_b   1.000
_cell.length_c   1.000
_cell.angle_alpha   90.00
_cell.angle_beta   90.00
_cell.angle_gamma   90.00
#
_symmetry.space_group_name_H-M   'P 1'
#
loop_
_entity.id
_entity.type
_entity.pdbx_description
1 polymer ?
#
loop_
_entity_poly.entity_id
_entity_poly.type
_entity_poly.pdbx_seq_one_letter_code
_entity_poly.pdbx_strand_id
1 'polypeptide(L)'
;MNGEFGATTLNKWRSLTKLLESLTKKGKLKWRETSNDDEFLTSHAGIVVVLRQTTSVDTPEDLYVVSLRNKQGKVIDVFDDELLDRDQTETNYFMLLKELMLGIRRNMSGADEALDELLQALSEEDQDLPF
;
A
#
# COMPACT_ATOMS: atom_id res chain seq x y z
N MET A 1 11.69 13.92 -18.92
CA MET A 1 11.81 15.29 -18.34
C MET A 1 11.86 15.11 -16.83
N ASN A 2 13.04 15.18 -16.23
CA ASN A 2 13.20 15.10 -14.78
C ASN A 2 12.97 16.49 -14.20
N GLY A 3 11.71 16.80 -13.88
CA GLY A 3 11.39 18.00 -13.13
C GLY A 3 11.91 17.83 -11.70
N GLU A 4 12.74 18.75 -11.23
CA GLU A 4 13.00 18.90 -9.80
C GLU A 4 11.66 19.17 -9.11
N PHE A 5 11.14 18.18 -8.39
CA PHE A 5 10.00 18.42 -7.53
C PHE A 5 10.48 19.32 -6.38
N GLY A 6 9.79 20.43 -6.16
CA GLY A 6 10.09 21.27 -5.01
C GLY A 6 9.96 20.47 -3.72
N ALA A 7 10.83 20.72 -2.74
CA ALA A 7 10.85 20.02 -1.44
C ALA A 7 9.45 19.94 -0.78
N THR A 8 8.60 20.95 -1.02
CA THR A 8 7.21 21.00 -0.55
C THR A 8 6.33 19.87 -1.12
N THR A 9 6.49 19.51 -2.40
CA THR A 9 5.70 18.46 -3.05
C THR A 9 6.11 17.08 -2.56
N LEU A 10 7.42 16.84 -2.51
CA LEU A 10 7.98 15.58 -2.01
C LEU A 10 7.52 15.29 -0.57
N ASN A 11 7.57 16.30 0.30
CA ASN A 11 7.08 16.17 1.68
C ASN A 11 5.58 15.85 1.76
N LYS A 12 4.75 16.40 0.86
CA LYS A 12 3.31 16.08 0.81
C LYS A 12 3.08 14.63 0.41
N TRP A 13 3.80 14.10 -0.58
CA TRP A 13 3.69 12.70 -0.97
C TRP A 13 4.14 11.77 0.15
N ARG A 14 5.26 12.07 0.79
CA ARG A 14 5.75 11.37 1.99
C ARG A 14 4.69 11.32 3.10
N SER A 15 4.07 12.46 3.41
CA SER A 15 2.98 12.53 4.40
C SER A 15 1.74 11.74 3.97
N LEU A 16 1.37 11.80 2.68
CA LEU A 16 0.25 11.04 2.14
C LEU A 16 0.50 9.54 2.29
N THR A 17 1.68 9.05 1.91
CA THR A 17 2.06 7.64 2.01
C THR A 17 1.96 7.12 3.45
N LYS A 18 2.46 7.88 4.43
CA LYS A 18 2.34 7.55 5.86
C LYS A 18 0.88 7.54 6.34
N LEU A 19 0.04 8.45 5.85
CA LEU A 19 -1.38 8.47 6.19
C LEU A 19 -2.15 7.29 5.58
N LEU A 20 -1.85 6.93 4.32
CA LEU A 20 -2.45 5.78 3.65
C LEU A 20 -2.15 4.48 4.40
N GLU A 21 -0.88 4.29 4.79
CA GLU A 21 -0.45 3.15 5.61
C GLU A 21 -1.20 3.12 6.95
N SER A 22 -1.18 4.23 7.70
CA SER A 22 -1.76 4.25 9.05
C SER A 22 -3.27 4.03 9.02
N LEU A 23 -3.96 4.64 8.06
CA LEU A 23 -5.41 4.49 7.91
C LEU A 23 -5.80 3.10 7.38
N THR A 24 -4.94 2.45 6.58
CA THR A 24 -5.16 1.07 6.13
C THR A 24 -5.00 0.09 7.28
N LYS A 25 -3.93 0.20 8.07
CA LYS A 25 -3.72 -0.64 9.28
C LYS A 25 -4.86 -0.49 10.30
N LYS A 26 -5.51 0.67 10.34
CA LYS A 26 -6.68 0.95 11.20
C LYS A 26 -8.03 0.57 10.57
N GLY A 27 -8.06 -0.04 9.38
CA GLY A 27 -9.29 -0.39 8.66
C GLY A 27 -10.16 0.81 8.29
N LYS A 28 -9.59 2.02 8.20
CA LYS A 28 -10.32 3.26 7.90
C LYS A 28 -10.43 3.53 6.40
N LEU A 29 -9.60 2.90 5.58
CA LEU A 29 -9.67 2.97 4.12
C LEU A 29 -10.34 1.72 3.56
N LYS A 30 -11.31 1.94 2.67
CA LYS A 30 -11.95 0.87 1.90
C LYS A 30 -11.24 0.75 0.57
N TRP A 31 -10.35 -0.23 0.47
CA TRP A 31 -9.68 -0.57 -0.77
C TRP A 31 -10.57 -1.47 -1.64
N ARG A 32 -10.36 -1.39 -2.96
CA ARG A 32 -11.01 -2.24 -3.96
C ARG A 32 -9.96 -2.68 -4.96
N GLU A 33 -10.10 -3.91 -5.43
CA GLU A 33 -9.35 -4.40 -6.58
C GLU A 33 -9.77 -3.66 -7.85
N THR A 34 -8.82 -3.58 -8.77
CA THR A 34 -9.08 -3.12 -10.13
C THR A 34 -9.12 -4.31 -11.08
N SER A 35 -9.26 -4.06 -12.38
CA SER A 35 -9.11 -5.11 -13.39
C SER A 35 -7.66 -5.54 -13.60
N ASN A 36 -6.70 -4.79 -13.07
CA ASN A 36 -5.28 -5.11 -13.17
C ASN A 36 -4.84 -5.84 -11.91
N ASP A 37 -4.08 -6.91 -12.09
CA ASP A 37 -3.41 -7.59 -10.99
C ASP A 37 -2.48 -6.61 -10.27
N ASP A 38 -2.34 -6.79 -8.96
CA ASP A 38 -1.46 -6.00 -8.10
C ASP A 38 -1.74 -4.48 -8.11
N GLU A 39 -2.96 -4.08 -8.48
CA GLU A 39 -3.45 -2.71 -8.46
C GLU A 39 -4.73 -2.60 -7.61
N PHE A 40 -4.68 -1.70 -6.63
CA PHE A 40 -5.77 -1.42 -5.72
C PHE A 40 -6.11 0.05 -5.72
N LEU A 41 -7.38 0.38 -5.50
CA LEU A 41 -7.82 1.75 -5.38
C LEU A 41 -8.64 2.01 -4.13
N THR A 42 -8.57 3.24 -3.65
CA THR A 42 -9.48 3.80 -2.66
C THR A 42 -9.86 5.22 -3.06
N SER A 43 -10.92 5.76 -2.47
CA SER A 43 -11.39 7.11 -2.78
C SER A 43 -11.62 7.91 -1.50
N HIS A 44 -11.09 9.11 -1.45
CA HIS A 44 -11.27 10.03 -0.34
C HIS A 44 -11.41 11.46 -0.84
N ALA A 45 -12.40 12.20 -0.33
CA ALA A 45 -12.69 13.59 -0.72
C ALA A 45 -12.80 13.83 -2.25
N GLY A 46 -13.25 12.83 -3.01
CA GLY A 46 -13.38 12.94 -4.47
C GLY A 46 -12.07 12.76 -5.26
N ILE A 47 -10.99 12.38 -4.59
CA ILE A 47 -9.74 11.92 -5.20
C ILE A 47 -9.69 10.40 -5.10
N VAL A 48 -9.34 9.75 -6.21
CA VAL A 48 -9.07 8.32 -6.25
C VAL A 48 -7.56 8.14 -6.10
N VAL A 49 -7.17 7.34 -5.12
CA VAL A 49 -5.78 6.91 -4.92
C VAL A 49 -5.67 5.50 -5.49
N VAL A 50 -4.72 5.30 -6.38
CA VAL A 50 -4.40 3.99 -6.96
C VAL A 50 -2.99 3.63 -6.50
N LEU A 51 -2.84 2.46 -5.88
CA LEU A 51 -1.56 1.87 -5.54
C LEU A 51 -1.34 0.66 -6.44
N ARG A 52 -0.19 0.62 -7.11
CA ARG A 52 0.16 -0.46 -8.04
C ARG A 52 1.58 -0.93 -7.77
N GLN A 53 1.78 -2.25 -7.74
CA GLN A 53 3.10 -2.85 -7.82
C GLN A 53 3.43 -3.11 -9.30
N THR A 54 4.62 -2.72 -9.73
CA THR A 54 5.17 -3.01 -11.05
C THR A 54 6.63 -3.43 -10.87
N THR A 55 7.27 -3.95 -11.92
CA THR A 55 8.73 -4.06 -11.93
C THR A 55 9.33 -2.75 -12.41
N SER A 56 10.45 -2.33 -11.83
CA SER A 56 11.23 -1.21 -12.35
C SER A 56 11.64 -1.48 -13.81
N VAL A 57 11.76 -0.42 -14.60
CA VAL A 57 12.18 -0.54 -16.01
C VAL A 57 13.68 -0.82 -16.09
N ASP A 58 14.44 -0.31 -15.12
CA ASP A 58 15.90 -0.34 -15.12
C ASP A 58 16.47 -1.51 -14.31
N THR A 59 15.72 -2.04 -13.34
CA THR A 59 16.14 -3.13 -12.45
C THR A 59 15.05 -4.20 -12.33
N PRO A 60 15.39 -5.47 -12.02
CA PRO A 60 14.41 -6.53 -11.76
C PRO A 60 13.73 -6.39 -10.39
N GLU A 61 13.73 -5.20 -9.80
CA GLU A 61 13.20 -4.94 -8.46
C GLU A 61 11.74 -4.47 -8.55
N ASP A 62 10.98 -4.76 -7.49
CA ASP A 62 9.62 -4.24 -7.34
C ASP A 62 9.66 -2.70 -7.24
N LEU A 63 8.70 -2.05 -7.86
CA LEU A 63 8.45 -0.61 -7.79
C LEU A 63 6.98 -0.39 -7.42
N TYR A 64 6.72 0.43 -6.42
CA TYR A 64 5.40 0.74 -5.91
C TYR A 64 5.00 2.15 -6.34
N VAL A 65 4.03 2.22 -7.25
CA VAL A 65 3.56 3.47 -7.84
C VAL A 65 2.23 3.90 -7.21
N VAL A 66 2.18 5.13 -6.73
CA VAL A 66 0.95 5.79 -6.28
C VAL A 66 0.50 6.79 -7.35
N SER A 67 -0.72 6.62 -7.84
CA SER A 67 -1.36 7.57 -8.76
C SER A 67 -2.58 8.21 -8.11
N LEU A 68 -2.66 9.53 -8.19
CA LEU A 68 -3.83 10.31 -7.79
C LEU A 68 -4.65 10.61 -9.03
N ARG A 69 -5.95 10.33 -8.98
CA ARG A 69 -6.89 10.60 -10.07
C ARG A 69 -8.06 11.43 -9.57
N ASN A 70 -8.55 12.34 -10.41
CA ASN A 70 -9.76 13.10 -10.12
C ASN A 70 -11.03 12.26 -10.37
N LYS A 71 -12.21 12.85 -10.14
CA LYS A 71 -13.51 12.19 -10.33
C LYS A 71 -13.77 11.72 -11.77
N GLN A 72 -13.08 12.29 -12.76
CA GLN A 72 -13.16 11.89 -14.16
C GLN A 72 -12.18 10.76 -14.52
N GLY A 73 -11.44 10.22 -13.54
CA GLY A 73 -10.41 9.22 -13.76
C GLY A 73 -9.12 9.77 -14.36
N LYS A 74 -9.00 11.09 -14.56
CA LYS A 74 -7.79 11.73 -15.06
C LYS A 74 -6.74 11.72 -13.96
N VAL A 75 -5.55 11.23 -14.29
CA VAL A 75 -4.36 11.30 -13.43
C VAL A 75 -4.01 12.76 -13.19
N ILE A 76 -3.98 13.16 -11.92
CA ILE A 76 -3.59 14.50 -11.48
C ILE A 76 -2.15 14.52 -10.95
N ASP A 77 -1.67 13.40 -10.41
CA ASP A 77 -0.32 13.28 -9.87
C ASP A 77 0.12 11.81 -9.81
N VAL A 78 1.43 11.56 -9.87
CA VAL A 78 2.03 10.22 -9.80
C VAL A 78 3.40 10.32 -9.12
N PHE A 79 3.68 9.40 -8.20
CA PHE A 79 4.99 9.22 -7.58
C PHE A 79 5.21 7.74 -7.25
N ASP A 80 6.47 7.36 -7.05
CA ASP A 80 6.90 6.00 -6.69
C ASP A 80 7.82 6.02 -5.47
N ASP A 81 8.13 4.85 -4.91
CA ASP A 81 9.01 4.73 -3.74
C ASP A 81 10.42 5.26 -3.99
N GLU A 82 11.03 5.00 -5.16
CA GLU A 82 12.36 5.52 -5.52
C GLU A 82 12.42 7.05 -5.42
N LEU A 83 11.38 7.73 -5.92
CA LEU A 83 11.26 9.19 -5.84
C LEU A 83 11.12 9.67 -4.38
N LEU A 84 10.42 8.91 -3.53
CA LEU A 84 10.28 9.24 -2.11
C LEU A 84 11.57 9.03 -1.32
N ASP A 85 12.39 8.05 -1.71
CA ASP A 85 13.64 7.66 -1.05
C ASP A 85 14.88 8.46 -1.51
N ARG A 86 14.74 9.30 -2.55
CA ARG A 86 15.85 10.05 -3.19
C ARG A 86 16.81 10.80 -2.26
N ASP A 87 16.32 11.35 -1.15
CA ASP A 87 17.11 12.18 -0.23
C ASP A 87 17.59 11.43 1.04
N GLN A 88 17.63 10.10 1.01
CA GLN A 88 18.04 9.26 2.15
C GLN A 88 17.32 9.64 3.45
N THR A 89 16.00 9.49 3.45
CA THR A 89 15.22 9.75 4.66
C THR A 89 15.36 8.61 5.68
N GLU A 90 15.04 8.87 6.95
CA GLU A 90 14.95 7.81 7.97
C GLU A 90 13.87 6.76 7.65
N THR A 91 12.91 7.10 6.79
CA THR A 91 11.84 6.19 6.34
C THR A 91 12.26 5.52 5.04
N ASN A 92 12.22 4.19 5.00
CA ASN A 92 12.34 3.43 3.76
C ASN A 92 10.94 3.33 3.12
N TYR A 93 10.67 4.12 2.09
CA TYR A 93 9.35 4.19 1.47
C TYR A 93 9.02 2.97 0.63
N PHE A 94 10.02 2.29 0.06
CA PHE A 94 9.84 0.97 -0.56
C PHE A 94 9.19 -0.02 0.42
N MET A 95 9.78 -0.18 1.60
CA MET A 95 9.27 -1.08 2.64
C MET A 95 7.89 -0.66 3.12
N LEU A 96 7.66 0.65 3.30
CA LEU A 96 6.37 1.16 3.75
C LEU A 96 5.26 0.89 2.73
N LEU A 97 5.49 1.13 1.44
CA LEU A 97 4.51 0.87 0.39
C LEU A 97 4.29 -0.63 0.16
N LYS A 98 5.34 -1.45 0.30
CA LYS A 98 5.22 -2.91 0.31
C LYS A 98 4.34 -3.40 1.46
N GLU A 99 4.56 -2.91 2.68
CA GLU A 99 3.71 -3.24 3.83
C GLU A 99 2.26 -2.78 3.64
N LEU A 100 2.06 -1.59 3.09
CA LEU A 100 0.72 -1.10 2.74
C LEU A 100 0.04 -2.05 1.74
N MET A 101 0.74 -2.44 0.67
CA MET A 101 0.21 -3.37 -0.35
C MET A 101 -0.17 -4.72 0.27
N LEU A 102 0.72 -5.29 1.10
CA LEU A 102 0.45 -6.54 1.81
C LEU A 102 -0.74 -6.41 2.76
N GLY A 103 -0.84 -5.32 3.50
CA GLY A 103 -1.97 -5.04 4.39
C GLY A 103 -3.29 -4.94 3.63
N ILE A 104 -3.30 -4.31 2.45
CA ILE A 104 -4.48 -4.26 1.58
C ILE A 104 -4.89 -5.68 1.18
N ARG A 105 -3.95 -6.50 0.68
CA ARG A 105 -4.23 -7.87 0.25
C ARG A 105 -4.80 -8.71 1.39
N ARG A 106 -4.17 -8.66 2.57
CA ARG A 106 -4.64 -9.41 3.76
C ARG A 106 -6.06 -9.04 4.16
N ASN A 107 -6.34 -7.74 4.23
CA ASN A 107 -7.67 -7.23 4.56
C ASN A 107 -8.73 -7.65 3.54
N MET A 108 -8.36 -7.72 2.25
CA MET A 108 -9.29 -8.09 1.19
C MET A 108 -9.54 -9.60 1.12
N SER A 109 -8.51 -10.41 1.35
CA SER A 109 -8.64 -11.87 1.31
C SER A 109 -9.20 -12.48 2.59
N GLY A 110 -9.39 -11.69 3.65
CA GLY A 110 -9.74 -12.19 4.98
C GLY A 110 -8.64 -13.05 5.60
N ALA A 111 -7.37 -12.76 5.25
CA ALA A 111 -6.24 -13.57 5.69
C ALA A 111 -5.99 -13.46 7.20
N ASP A 112 -6.40 -12.36 7.83
CA ASP A 112 -6.30 -12.19 9.27
C ASP A 112 -7.32 -13.09 9.98
N GLU A 113 -8.58 -13.05 9.56
CA GLU A 113 -9.63 -13.91 10.11
C GLU A 113 -9.33 -15.40 9.89
N ALA A 114 -8.87 -15.78 8.70
CA ALA A 114 -8.50 -17.15 8.40
C ALA A 114 -7.30 -17.63 9.25
N LEU A 115 -6.36 -16.73 9.57
CA LEU A 115 -5.24 -17.05 10.45
C LEU A 115 -5.70 -17.20 11.90
N ASP A 116 -6.59 -16.34 12.37
CA ASP A 116 -7.16 -16.41 13.72
C ASP A 116 -7.96 -17.71 13.93
N GLU A 117 -8.80 -18.10 12.96
CA GLU A 117 -9.54 -19.37 12.99
C GLU A 117 -8.60 -20.58 13.03
N LEU A 118 -7.53 -20.57 12.23
CA LEU A 118 -6.54 -21.65 12.21
C LEU A 118 -5.78 -21.75 13.55
N LEU A 119 -5.34 -20.61 14.10
CA LEU A 119 -4.64 -20.58 15.38
C LEU A 119 -5.52 -21.07 16.52
N GLN A 120 -6.81 -20.71 16.50
CA GLN A 120 -7.78 -21.21 17.46
C GLN A 120 -7.92 -22.74 17.37
N ALA A 121 -8.16 -23.27 16.17
CA ALA A 121 -8.32 -24.71 15.95
C ALA A 121 -7.10 -25.52 16.43
N LEU A 122 -5.88 -25.07 16.09
CA LEU A 122 -4.65 -25.73 16.52
C LEU A 122 -4.43 -25.65 18.04
N SER A 123 -4.85 -24.57 18.69
CA SER A 123 -4.73 -24.41 20.14
C SER A 123 -5.69 -25.32 20.92
N GLU A 124 -6.84 -25.65 20.33
CA GLU A 124 -7.79 -26.61 20.89
C GLU A 124 -7.26 -28.04 20.78
N GLU A 125 -6.63 -28.41 19.64
CA GLU A 125 -6.02 -29.73 19.44
C GLU A 125 -4.84 -30.02 20.39
N ASP A 126 -4.03 -29.01 20.73
CA ASP A 126 -2.88 -29.17 21.66
C ASP A 126 -3.33 -29.42 23.11
N GLN A 127 -4.51 -28.91 23.51
CA GLN A 127 -5.05 -29.08 24.87
C GLN A 127 -5.67 -30.46 25.11
N ASP A 128 -6.02 -31.19 24.04
CA ASP A 128 -6.66 -32.50 24.10
C ASP A 128 -5.67 -33.68 24.08
N LEU A 129 -4.36 -33.42 24.17
CA LEU A 129 -3.35 -34.47 24.35
C LEU A 129 -3.20 -34.82 25.84
N PRO A 130 -3.70 -36.00 26.30
CA PRO A 130 -3.39 -36.47 27.64
C PRO A 130 -1.89 -36.77 27.73
N PHE A 131 -1.22 -36.15 28.72
CA PHE A 131 0.14 -36.54 29.14
C PHE A 131 0.21 -38.00 29.59
#